data_AF-A0A951K122-F1
#
_entry.id   AF-A0A951K122-F1
#
_cell.length_a   1.000
_cell.length_b   1.000
_cell.length_c   1.000
_cell.angle_alpha   90.00
_cell.angle_beta   90.00
_cell.angle_gamma   90.00
#
_symmetry.space_group_name_H-M   'P 1'
#
loop_
_entity.id
_entity.type
_entity.pdbx_description
1 polymer ?
#
loop_
_entity_poly.entity_id
_entity_poly.type
_entity_poly.pdbx_seq_one_letter_code
_entity_poly.pdbx_strand_id
1 'polypeptide(L)' 'MTVFASVGNLLACAWIGPTASDTELLAVNHDGSPEELAFATNAVQMLATASTNYRPVTAFHGDTDALITSVRVESV' A
#
# COMPACT_ATOMS: atom_id res chain seq x y z
N MET A 1 0.63 -5.45 -10.87
CA MET A 1 0.69 -4.30 -9.95
C MET A 1 2.06 -3.67 -10.10
N THR A 2 2.14 -2.40 -10.50
CA THR A 2 3.41 -1.69 -10.72
C THR A 2 3.57 -0.66 -9.62
N VAL A 3 4.71 -0.67 -8.93
CA VAL A 3 5.01 0.26 -7.81
C VAL A 3 5.96 1.35 -8.30
N PHE A 4 5.62 2.61 -8.07
CA PHE A 4 6.44 3.77 -8.41
C PHE A 4 6.90 4.49 -7.13
N ALA A 5 8.18 4.86 -7.04
CA ALA A 5 8.72 5.66 -5.94
C ALA A 5 8.52 7.17 -6.20
N SER A 6 8.28 7.97 -5.16
CA SER A 6 7.92 9.39 -5.28
C SER A 6 8.87 10.34 -4.52
N VAL A 7 8.76 11.64 -4.82
CA VAL A 7 9.50 12.76 -4.19
C VAL A 7 8.58 13.45 -3.17
N GLY A 8 8.95 13.40 -1.89
CA GLY A 8 8.17 13.97 -0.77
C GLY A 8 7.86 12.91 0.29
N ASN A 9 6.83 13.14 1.09
CA ASN A 9 6.32 12.22 2.10
C ASN A 9 5.70 10.93 1.51
N LEU A 10 5.45 10.92 0.20
CA LEU A 10 4.87 9.80 -0.53
C LEU A 10 5.99 8.82 -0.94
N LEU A 11 5.97 7.61 -0.39
CA LEU A 11 6.99 6.59 -0.63
C LEU A 11 6.70 5.74 -1.86
N ALA A 12 5.44 5.34 -2.03
CA ALA A 12 5.04 4.46 -3.13
C ALA A 12 3.56 4.63 -3.48
N CYS A 13 3.19 4.15 -4.66
CA CYS A 13 1.80 3.95 -5.02
C CYS A 13 1.56 2.59 -5.68
N ALA A 14 0.33 2.08 -5.54
CA ALA A 14 -0.10 0.82 -6.12
C ALA A 14 -1.56 0.91 -6.58
N TRP A 15 -1.87 0.30 -7.72
CA TRP A 15 -3.26 0.10 -8.11
C TRP A 15 -3.83 -1.10 -7.35
N ILE A 16 -4.90 -0.87 -6.60
CA ILE A 16 -5.61 -1.88 -5.80
C ILE A 16 -7.08 -1.94 -6.22
N GLY A 17 -7.69 -3.11 -6.18
CA GLY A 17 -9.11 -3.23 -6.53
C GLY A 17 -9.52 -4.68 -6.78
N PRO A 18 -10.83 -5.00 -6.64
CA PRO A 18 -11.31 -6.37 -6.82
C PRO A 18 -11.14 -6.87 -8.26
N THR A 19 -11.12 -5.96 -9.25
CA THR A 19 -10.92 -6.30 -10.66
C THR A 19 -10.05 -5.26 -11.37
N ALA A 20 -9.45 -5.61 -12.51
CA ALA A 20 -8.63 -4.66 -13.28
C ALA A 20 -9.42 -3.44 -13.79
N SER A 21 -10.74 -3.57 -13.96
CA SER A 21 -11.65 -2.50 -14.38
C SER A 21 -12.19 -1.66 -13.22
N ASP A 22 -11.99 -2.12 -11.99
CA ASP A 22 -12.46 -1.49 -10.75
C ASP A 22 -11.25 -1.39 -9.81
N THR A 23 -10.36 -0.45 -10.14
CA THR A 23 -9.13 -0.19 -9.38
C THR A 23 -9.06 1.25 -8.92
N GLU A 24 -8.51 1.43 -7.72
CA GLU A 24 -8.18 2.70 -7.11
C GLU A 24 -6.67 2.80 -6.90
N LEU A 25 -6.18 4.04 -6.88
CA LEU A 25 -4.78 4.31 -6.59
C LEU A 25 -4.58 4.39 -5.08
N LEU A 26 -3.87 3.42 -4.53
CA LEU A 26 -3.35 3.50 -3.18
C LEU A 26 -2.05 4.31 -3.18
N ALA A 27 -2.03 5.40 -2.41
CA ALA A 27 -0.83 6.17 -2.10
C ALA A 27 -0.32 5.82 -0.68
N VAL A 28 0.94 5.43 -0.55
CA VAL A 28 1.59 5.16 0.74
C VAL A 28 2.42 6.38 1.14
N ASN A 29 1.83 7.19 2.02
CA ASN A 29 2.38 8.47 2.48
C ASN A 29 2.76 8.37 3.98
N HIS A 30 3.62 9.27 4.46
CA HIS A 30 3.92 9.42 5.89
C HIS A 30 4.02 10.90 6.27
N ASP A 31 3.65 11.32 7.48
CA ASP A 31 3.66 12.76 7.82
C ASP A 31 5.04 13.28 8.28
N GLY A 32 6.03 12.40 8.27
CA GLY A 32 7.44 12.73 8.50
C GLY A 32 7.98 12.23 9.84
N SER A 33 7.15 11.63 10.69
CA SER A 33 7.63 10.96 11.89
C SER A 33 8.44 9.70 11.53
N PRO A 34 9.51 9.37 12.28
CA PRO A 34 10.28 8.16 12.05
C PRO A 34 9.45 6.87 12.13
N GLU A 35 8.45 6.83 13.02
CA GLU A 35 7.57 5.69 13.23
C GLU A 35 6.65 5.45 12.03
N GLU A 36 6.06 6.52 11.48
CA GLU A 36 5.22 6.41 10.27
C GLU A 36 6.05 6.08 9.04
N LEU A 37 7.25 6.64 8.91
CA LEU A 37 8.16 6.30 7.82
C LEU A 37 8.53 4.80 7.87
N ALA A 38 8.78 4.26 9.06
CA ALA A 38 9.08 2.83 9.24
C ALA A 38 7.86 1.97 8.88
N PHE A 39 6.66 2.34 9.32
CA PHE A 39 5.42 1.65 8.94
C PHE A 39 5.19 1.67 7.43
N ALA A 40 5.28 2.85 6.82
CA ALA A 40 5.05 3.06 5.41
C ALA A 40 6.08 2.28 4.57
N THR A 41 7.36 2.28 4.95
CA THR A 41 8.41 1.48 4.30
C THR A 41 8.12 -0.03 4.36
N ASN A 42 7.68 -0.52 5.52
CA ASN A 42 7.30 -1.93 5.68
C ASN A 42 6.10 -2.30 4.81
N ALA A 43 5.08 -1.42 4.75
CA ALA A 43 3.93 -1.59 3.88
C ALA A 43 4.36 -1.68 2.39
N VAL A 44 5.28 -0.82 1.93
CA VAL A 44 5.82 -0.89 0.57
C VAL A 44 6.53 -2.22 0.31
N GLN A 45 7.35 -2.69 1.24
CA GLN A 45 8.04 -3.98 1.09
C GLN A 45 7.06 -5.15 1.00
N MET A 46 6.05 -5.19 1.88
CA MET A 46 5.01 -6.21 1.83
C MET A 46 4.25 -6.22 0.50
N LEU A 47 3.87 -5.03 0.01
CA LEU A 47 3.18 -4.86 -1.28
C LEU A 47 4.06 -5.33 -2.46
N ALA A 48 5.34 -4.98 -2.46
CA ALA A 48 6.28 -5.42 -3.49
C ALA A 48 6.47 -6.95 -3.50
N THR A 49 6.61 -7.57 -2.33
CA THR A 49 6.70 -9.03 -2.19
C THR A 49 5.42 -9.71 -2.66
N ALA A 50 4.25 -9.22 -2.26
CA ALA A 50 2.97 -9.79 -2.68
C ALA A 50 2.78 -9.70 -4.20
N SER A 51 3.12 -8.56 -4.80
CA SER A 51 3.07 -8.36 -6.25
C SER A 51 3.98 -9.34 -7.00
N THR A 52 5.20 -9.57 -6.50
CA THR A 52 6.15 -10.50 -7.13
C THR A 52 5.67 -11.95 -7.09
N ASN A 53 4.92 -12.32 -6.04
CA ASN A 53 4.42 -13.67 -5.83
C ASN A 53 2.96 -13.86 -6.27
N TYR A 54 2.36 -12.87 -6.94
CA TYR A 54 0.94 -12.88 -7.35
C TYR A 54 -0.03 -13.19 -6.19
N ARG A 55 0.28 -12.71 -4.99
CA ARG A 55 -0.57 -12.92 -3.82
C ARG A 55 -1.59 -11.78 -3.68
N PRO A 56 -2.86 -12.10 -3.38
CA PRO A 56 -3.85 -11.07 -3.06
C PRO A 56 -3.46 -10.33 -1.79
N VAL A 57 -3.71 -9.02 -1.80
CA VAL A 57 -3.48 -8.15 -0.66
C VAL A 57 -4.77 -7.42 -0.36
N THR A 58 -5.16 -7.43 0.91
CA THR A 58 -6.26 -6.62 1.43
C THR A 58 -5.68 -5.45 2.21
N ALA A 59 -5.99 -4.25 1.74
CA ALA A 59 -5.75 -3.01 2.47
C ALA A 59 -6.96 -2.71 3.36
N PHE A 60 -6.72 -2.29 4.59
CA PHE A 60 -7.74 -1.79 5.51
C PHE A 60 -7.49 -0.31 5.76
N HIS A 61 -8.53 0.50 5.61
CA HIS A 61 -8.55 1.91 5.97
C HIS A 61 -9.65 2.16 7.00
N GLY A 62 -9.58 3.29 7.71
CA GLY A 62 -10.66 3.70 8.60
C GLY A 62 -11.86 4.23 7.80
N ASP A 63 -13.07 4.16 8.37
CA ASP A 63 -14.31 4.61 7.71
C ASP A 63 -14.29 6.10 7.31
N THR A 64 -13.50 6.92 8.00
CA THR A 64 -13.44 8.38 7.84
C THR A 64 -12.15 8.90 7.22
N ASP A 65 -11.21 8.01 6.87
CA ASP A 65 -9.90 8.44 6.37
C ASP A 65 -9.42 7.55 5.21
N ALA A 66 -8.78 8.18 4.23
CA ALA A 66 -8.15 7.50 3.11
C ALA A 66 -6.82 6.82 3.52
N LEU A 67 -6.40 6.99 4.77
CA LEU A 67 -5.21 6.36 5.32
C LEU A 67 -5.40 4.85 5.52
N ILE A 68 -4.51 4.07 4.91
CA ILE A 68 -4.36 2.66 5.25
C ILE A 68 -3.83 2.53 6.66
N THR A 69 -4.58 1.79 7.48
CA THR A 69 -4.19 1.45 8.85
C THR A 69 -3.57 0.07 8.95
N SER A 70 -3.87 -0.83 8.00
CA SER A 70 -3.18 -2.13 7.93
C SER A 70 -3.25 -2.76 6.54
N VAL A 71 -2.28 -3.63 6.25
CA VAL A 71 -2.20 -4.42 5.01
C VAL A 71 -2.06 -5.89 5.39
N ARG A 72 -2.92 -6.74 4.81
CA ARG A 72 -2.87 -8.19 4.99
C ARG A 72 -2.61 -8.85 3.65
N VAL A 73 -1.62 -9.74 3.60
CA VAL A 73 -1.41 -10.61 2.44
C VAL A 73 -2.15 -11.91 2.70
N GLU A 74 -3.11 -12.25 1.84
CA GLU A 74 -3.91 -13.48 1.94
C GLU A 74 -3.00 -14.70 1.76
N SER A 75 -3.01 -15.63 2.71
CA SER A 75 -2.29 -16.90 2.61
C SER A 75 -3.08 -17.83 1.69
N VAL A 76 -2.40 -18.41 0.70
CA VAL A 76 -2.94 -19.49 -0.15
C VAL A 76 -3.18 -20.77 0.63
#